data_AF-A0A7C5HD93-F1
#
_entry.id   AF-A0A7C5HD93-F1
#
_cell.length_a   1.000
_cell.length_b   1.000
_cell.length_c   1.000
_cell.angle_alpha   90.00
_cell.angle_beta   90.00
_cell.angle_gamma   90.00
#
_symmetry.space_group_name_H-M   'P 1'
#
loop_
_entity.id
_entity.type
_entity.pdbx_description
1 polymer ?
#
loop_
_entity_poly.entity_id
_entity_poly.type
_entity_poly.pdbx_seq_one_letter_code
_entity_poly.pdbx_strand_id
1 'polypeptide(L)' 'DKNIGFYGIALSTKEDVYNFLKRHKLNIRVIVEKGEKIFREYHILSAPVFVVINNGKIIYYETEYDEHENIIKFIRDNL' A
#
# COMPACT_ATOMS: atom_id res chain seq x y z
N ASP A 1 3.47 20.40 8.31
CA ASP A 1 2.59 19.30 8.74
C ASP A 1 1.94 18.61 7.54
N LYS A 2 2.59 17.61 6.95
CA LYS A 2 1.95 16.78 5.92
C LYS A 2 1.28 15.60 6.60
N ASN A 3 -0.02 15.43 6.38
CA ASN A 3 -0.81 14.33 6.93
C ASN A 3 -0.59 13.07 6.08
N ILE A 4 0.50 12.34 6.32
CA ILE A 4 0.84 11.12 5.59
C ILE A 4 0.17 9.93 6.30
N GLY A 5 -0.62 9.16 5.56
CA GLY A 5 -1.24 7.93 6.04
C GLY A 5 -0.66 6.70 5.34
N PHE A 6 -0.36 5.65 6.12
CA PHE A 6 0.10 4.36 5.60
C PHE A 6 -1.03 3.34 5.65
N TYR A 7 -1.27 2.67 4.52
CA TYR A 7 -2.33 1.68 4.36
C TYR A 7 -1.82 0.47 3.58
N GLY A 8 -2.19 -0.73 4.01
CA GLY A 8 -2.09 -1.94 3.18
C GLY A 8 -3.36 -2.11 2.36
N ILE A 9 -3.24 -2.55 1.11
CA ILE A 9 -4.37 -3.03 0.31
C ILE A 9 -4.17 -4.52 0.10
N ALA A 10 -5.18 -5.33 0.42
CA ALA A 10 -5.09 -6.78 0.32
C ALA A 10 -6.18 -7.35 -0.59
N LEU A 11 -5.76 -8.17 -1.56
CA LEU A 11 -6.62 -9.01 -2.40
C LEU A 11 -6.85 -10.36 -1.68
N SER A 12 -7.48 -10.32 -0.51
CA SER A 12 -7.68 -11.49 0.36
C SER A 12 -9.02 -11.41 1.08
N THR A 13 -9.30 -12.33 2.00
CA THR A 13 -10.49 -12.24 2.85
C THR A 13 -10.22 -11.39 4.08
N LYS A 14 -11.27 -10.83 4.69
CA LYS A 14 -11.14 -10.06 5.94
C LYS A 14 -10.59 -10.92 7.08
N GLU A 15 -10.97 -12.20 7.10
CA GLU A 15 -10.54 -13.15 8.12
C GLU A 15 -9.05 -13.48 7.98
N ASP A 16 -8.56 -13.74 6.77
CA ASP A 16 -7.15 -14.02 6.52
C ASP A 16 -6.27 -12.82 6.90
N VAL A 17 -6.68 -11.61 6.50
CA VAL A 17 -5.96 -10.37 6.86
C VAL A 17 -5.97 -10.17 8.38
N TYR A 18 -7.12 -10.35 9.06
CA TYR A 18 -7.20 -10.23 10.51
C TYR A 18 -6.27 -11.23 11.22
N ASN A 19 -6.31 -12.50 10.79
CA ASN A 19 -5.47 -13.55 11.36
C ASN A 19 -3.98 -13.29 11.13
N PHE A 20 -3.61 -12.78 9.95
CA PHE A 20 -2.25 -12.37 9.63
C PHE A 20 -1.77 -11.24 10.54
N LEU A 21 -2.54 -10.14 10.63
CA LEU A 21 -2.19 -8.99 11.49
C LEU A 21 -2.05 -9.40 12.96
N LYS A 22 -2.97 -10.21 13.47
CA LYS A 22 -2.94 -10.73 14.84
C LYS A 22 -1.73 -11.61 15.10
N ARG A 23 -1.43 -12.55 14.19
CA ARG A 23 -0.29 -13.48 14.30
C ARG A 23 1.04 -12.74 14.37
N HIS A 24 1.19 -11.69 13.57
CA HIS A 24 2.41 -10.91 13.46
C HIS A 24 2.43 -9.65 14.36
N LYS A 25 1.40 -9.44 15.20
CA LYS A 25 1.25 -8.26 16.08
C LYS A 25 1.39 -6.93 15.33
N LEU A 26 0.89 -6.87 14.10
CA LEU A 26 0.97 -5.70 13.25
C LEU A 26 -0.19 -4.74 13.56
N ASN A 27 0.13 -3.47 13.79
CA ASN A 27 -0.85 -2.40 13.97
C ASN A 27 -0.85 -1.48 12.74
N ILE A 28 -1.29 -2.01 11.61
CA ILE A 28 -1.42 -1.26 10.35
C ILE A 28 -2.88 -1.28 9.87
N ARG A 29 -3.30 -0.21 9.21
CA ARG A 29 -4.62 -0.15 8.57
C ARG A 29 -4.55 -0.92 7.26
N VAL A 30 -5.37 -1.95 7.10
CA VAL A 30 -5.47 -2.72 5.85
C VAL A 30 -6.87 -2.61 5.30
N ILE A 31 -6.99 -2.20 4.03
CA ILE A 31 -8.23 -2.23 3.27
C ILE A 31 -8.26 -3.55 2.52
N VAL A 32 -9.28 -4.36 2.80
CA VAL A 32 -9.51 -5.61 2.10
C VAL A 32 -10.39 -5.33 0.91
N GLU A 33 -9.82 -5.47 -0.27
CA GLU A 33 -10.47 -5.14 -1.52
C GLU A 33 -11.14 -6.38 -2.12
N LYS A 34 -12.42 -6.23 -2.48
CA LYS A 34 -13.15 -7.22 -3.28
C LYS A 34 -13.24 -6.74 -4.72
N GLY A 35 -12.68 -7.55 -5.63
CA GLY A 35 -12.76 -7.30 -7.06
C GLY A 35 -11.91 -6.14 -7.56
N GLU A 36 -10.75 -5.86 -6.95
CA GLU A 36 -9.66 -5.06 -7.55
C GLU A 36 -10.04 -3.65 -8.03
N LYS A 37 -10.95 -2.95 -7.34
CA LYS A 37 -11.40 -1.61 -7.73
C LYS A 37 -10.26 -0.58 -7.68
N ILE A 38 -9.53 -0.50 -6.57
CA ILE A 38 -8.38 0.38 -6.34
C ILE A 38 -7.28 0.03 -7.34
N PHE A 39 -7.00 -1.27 -7.52
CA PHE A 39 -6.02 -1.72 -8.51
C PHE A 39 -6.37 -1.21 -9.92
N ARG A 40 -7.63 -1.35 -10.35
CA ARG A 40 -8.08 -0.82 -11.65
C ARG A 40 -8.06 0.69 -11.73
N GLU A 41 -8.52 1.39 -10.69
CA GLU A 41 -8.57 2.85 -10.63
C GLU A 41 -7.18 3.48 -10.80
N TYR A 42 -6.16 2.82 -10.26
CA TYR A 42 -4.77 3.27 -10.32
C TYR A 42 -3.92 2.53 -11.37
N HIS A 43 -4.55 1.75 -12.26
CA HIS A 43 -3.86 0.96 -13.30
C HIS A 43 -2.74 0.05 -12.76
N ILE A 44 -2.89 -0.48 -11.55
CA ILE A 44 -1.96 -1.42 -10.92
C ILE A 44 -2.21 -2.81 -11.51
N LEU A 45 -1.21 -3.33 -12.23
CA LEU A 45 -1.35 -4.59 -12.98
C LEU A 45 -1.03 -5.84 -12.14
N SER A 46 -0.24 -5.70 -11.08
CA SER A 46 0.16 -6.83 -10.22
C SER A 46 0.59 -6.36 -8.84
N ALA A 47 0.57 -7.30 -7.89
CA ALA A 47 1.11 -7.13 -6.54
C ALA A 47 2.30 -8.09 -6.33
N PRO A 48 3.26 -7.78 -5.44
CA PRO A 48 3.29 -6.62 -4.56
C PRO A 48 3.62 -5.30 -5.30
N VAL A 49 3.11 -4.19 -4.77
CA VAL A 49 3.40 -2.84 -5.28
C VAL A 49 3.37 -1.84 -4.13
N PHE A 50 4.25 -0.85 -4.20
CA PHE A 50 4.21 0.35 -3.39
C PHE A 50 3.80 1.55 -4.24
N VAL A 51 2.83 2.31 -3.73
CA VAL A 51 2.34 3.52 -4.39
C VAL A 51 2.29 4.67 -3.39
N VAL A 52 2.69 5.86 -3.83
CA VAL A 52 2.44 7.10 -3.09
C VAL A 52 1.44 7.92 -3.88
N ILE A 53 0.34 8.29 -3.24
CA ILE A 53 -0.74 9.07 -3.85
C ILE A 53 -0.76 10.46 -3.20
N ASN A 54 -0.75 11.51 -4.03
CA ASN A 54 -0.91 12.89 -3.61
C ASN A 54 -1.93 13.59 -4.51
N ASN A 55 -2.93 14.23 -3.89
CA ASN A 55 -4.04 14.89 -4.61
C ASN A 55 -4.71 13.98 -5.66
N GLY A 56 -4.93 12.71 -5.31
CA GLY A 56 -5.56 11.70 -6.17
C GLY A 56 -4.69 11.18 -7.32
N LYS A 57 -3.40 11.55 -7.37
CA LYS A 57 -2.46 11.10 -8.41
C LYS A 57 -1.34 10.27 -7.81
N ILE A 58 -0.93 9.23 -8.51
CA ILE A 58 0.28 8.47 -8.18
C ILE A 58 1.49 9.36 -8.46
N ILE A 59 2.32 9.58 -7.44
CA ILE A 59 3.58 10.33 -7.54
C ILE A 59 4.81 9.42 -7.36
N TYR A 60 4.59 8.17 -6.98
CA TYR A 60 5.62 7.13 -6.86
C TYR A 60 4.99 5.75 -7.08
N TYR A 61 5.70 4.86 -7.79
CA TYR A 61 5.24 3.52 -8.13
C TYR A 61 6.44 2.57 -8.17
N GLU A 62 6.36 1.47 -7.44
CA GLU A 62 7.44 0.48 -7.34
C GLU A 62 6.87 -0.92 -7.16
N THR A 63 7.28 -1.87 -8.01
CA THR A 63 6.79 -3.27 -7.99
C THR A 63 7.80 -4.26 -7.41
N GLU A 64 9.04 -3.82 -7.20
CA GLU A 64 10.10 -4.69 -6.71
C GLU A 64 10.09 -4.67 -5.18
N TYR A 65 9.86 -5.84 -4.59
CA TYR A 65 9.74 -5.99 -3.14
C TYR A 65 11.09 -5.80 -2.42
N ASP A 66 12.22 -5.98 -3.12
CA ASP A 66 13.54 -6.02 -2.49
C ASP A 66 14.19 -4.63 -2.29
N GLU A 67 13.57 -3.55 -2.77
CA GLU A 67 14.15 -2.20 -2.70
C GLU A 67 13.30 -1.18 -1.88
N HIS A 68 12.72 -1.60 -0.74
CA HIS A 68 11.93 -0.73 0.15
C HIS A 68 12.62 0.60 0.57
N GLU A 69 13.94 0.69 0.44
CA GLU A 69 14.68 1.92 0.73
C GLU A 69 14.30 3.07 -0.21
N ASN A 70 13.92 2.77 -1.45
CA ASN A 70 13.61 3.78 -2.47
C ASN A 70 12.34 4.56 -2.11
N ILE A 71 11.26 3.88 -1.69
CA ILE A 71 10.03 4.57 -1.28
C ILE A 71 10.24 5.39 0.00
N ILE A 72 11.01 4.88 0.96
CA ILE A 72 11.30 5.61 2.20
C ILE A 72 12.10 6.87 1.89
N LYS A 73 13.09 6.77 1.02
CA LYS A 73 13.88 7.91 0.53
C LYS A 73 12.99 8.91 -0.21
N PHE A 74 12.14 8.43 -1.12
CA PHE A 74 11.19 9.28 -1.85
C PHE A 74 10.30 10.07 -0.89
N ILE A 75 9.70 9.40 0.10
CA ILE A 75 8.86 10.06 1.10
C ILE A 75 9.65 11.12 1.85
N ARG A 76 10.85 10.79 2.35
CA ARG A 76 11.70 11.73 3.11
C ARG A 76 12.08 12.98 2.30
N ASP A 77 12.40 12.80 1.04
CA ASP A 77 12.95 13.88 0.20
C ASP A 77 11.85 14.76 -0.42
N ASN A 78 10.61 14.26 -0.55
CA ASN A 78 9.53 14.93 -1.29
C ASN A 78 8.28 15.26 -0.46
N LEU A 79 8.06 14.57 0.67
CA LEU A 79 6.88 14.71 1.53
C LEU A 79 7.29 15.19 2.93
#